data_AF-A0A353U1I0-F1
#
_entry.id   AF-A0A353U1I0-F1
#
_cell.length_a   1.000
_cell.length_b   1.000
_cell.length_c   1.000
_cell.angle_alpha   90.00
_cell.angle_beta   90.00
_cell.angle_gamma   90.00
#
_symmetry.space_group_name_H-M   'P 1'
#
loop_
_entity.id
_entity.type
_entity.pdbx_description
1 polymer ?
#
loop_
_entity_poly.entity_id
_entity_poly.type
_entity_poly.pdbx_seq_one_letter_code
_entity_poly.pdbx_strand_id
1 'polypeptide(L)'
;MKQEFRANGKLLITGEYLVLQGAWALALPLNKGQSMSVETIKAAELHWQAYSQGKLWFKAIFDNKLNVIKSSDPAYSQRLQNILNMALMQDSETIEKMLGVRVRTELEFDPRWGWGSSSTLLYLLSTWLGINPYKLLDLSFGGSGYDIACAGSNKPIFYRRLPQQKPEIEEVTFNPPFIDRLYLLWLEKKQSSSSEVKAFLQKDQAQPEAIEKINAIGRAMLRSQSAEAFGLLMRQHELIISQILKRPTVKELHFSDFDGYIKSLGAWGGDFALINSPLPHSVLSGYFADKGFHTLISLKSVIL
;
A
#
# COMPACT_ATOMS: atom_id res chain seq x y z
N MET A 1 6.53 29.86 -8.13
CA MET A 1 5.25 29.37 -7.58
C MET A 1 5.53 28.08 -6.82
N LYS A 2 4.75 27.77 -5.78
CA LYS A 2 4.90 26.54 -4.98
C LYS A 2 3.54 25.83 -4.88
N GLN A 3 3.52 24.54 -5.18
CA GLN A 3 2.35 23.67 -5.06
C GLN A 3 2.66 22.56 -4.06
N GLU A 4 1.66 22.10 -3.31
CA GLU A 4 1.78 21.09 -2.27
C GLU A 4 0.69 20.03 -2.43
N PHE A 5 1.07 18.77 -2.29
CA PHE A 5 0.21 17.61 -2.46
C PHE A 5 0.47 16.59 -1.35
N ARG A 6 -0.56 15.84 -0.96
CA ARG A 6 -0.48 14.81 0.09
C ARG A 6 -1.28 13.57 -0.31
N ALA A 7 -0.73 12.39 -0.01
CA ALA A 7 -1.32 11.09 -0.34
C ALA A 7 -1.17 10.10 0.80
N ASN A 8 -2.28 9.61 1.37
CA ASN A 8 -2.27 8.75 2.54
C ASN A 8 -1.62 7.39 2.26
N GLY A 9 -0.90 6.85 3.24
CA GLY A 9 -0.48 5.46 3.21
C GLY A 9 -1.70 4.55 3.37
N LYS A 10 -1.50 3.24 3.25
CA LYS A 10 -2.61 2.28 3.24
C LYS A 10 -2.31 1.02 4.04
N LEU A 11 -3.39 0.41 4.54
CA LEU A 11 -3.45 -0.99 4.94
C LEU A 11 -4.60 -1.69 4.23
N LEU A 12 -4.40 -2.94 3.83
CA LEU A 12 -5.43 -3.81 3.29
C LEU A 12 -5.86 -4.78 4.38
N ILE A 13 -7.10 -4.69 4.86
CA ILE A 13 -7.61 -5.52 5.96
C ILE A 13 -8.15 -6.85 5.45
N THR A 14 -8.79 -6.84 4.29
CA THR A 14 -9.34 -8.03 3.61
C THR A 14 -9.35 -7.82 2.09
N GLY A 15 -9.31 -8.89 1.32
CA GLY A 15 -9.35 -8.87 -0.15
C GLY A 15 -7.99 -9.10 -0.82
N GLU A 16 -6.96 -9.47 -0.05
CA GLU A 16 -5.63 -9.83 -0.55
C GLU A 16 -5.74 -10.82 -1.73
N TYR A 17 -5.01 -10.53 -2.82
CA TYR A 17 -5.02 -11.27 -4.09
C TYR A 17 -6.37 -11.26 -4.85
N LEU A 18 -7.48 -11.60 -4.19
CA LEU A 18 -8.80 -11.69 -4.82
C LEU A 18 -9.36 -10.34 -5.28
N VAL A 19 -8.87 -9.22 -4.74
CA VAL A 19 -9.19 -7.88 -5.26
C VAL A 19 -8.79 -7.72 -6.74
N LEU A 20 -7.79 -8.46 -7.22
CA LEU A 20 -7.41 -8.49 -8.64
C LEU A 20 -8.43 -9.24 -9.51
N GLN A 21 -9.27 -10.07 -8.89
CA GLN A 21 -10.34 -10.83 -9.54
C GLN A 21 -11.74 -10.26 -9.21
N GLY A 22 -11.81 -9.04 -8.65
CA GLY A 22 -13.08 -8.36 -8.39
C GLY A 22 -13.70 -8.60 -7.01
N ALA A 23 -12.95 -9.15 -6.04
CA ALA A 23 -13.40 -9.09 -4.64
C ALA A 23 -13.40 -7.66 -4.09
N TRP A 24 -14.28 -7.40 -3.13
CA TRP A 24 -14.28 -6.19 -2.33
C TRP A 24 -13.11 -6.20 -1.35
N ALA A 25 -12.26 -5.18 -1.43
CA ALA A 25 -11.15 -4.94 -0.54
C ALA A 25 -11.52 -3.89 0.51
N LEU A 26 -11.34 -4.20 1.80
CA LEU A 26 -11.43 -3.20 2.87
C LEU A 26 -10.05 -2.58 3.08
N ALA A 27 -9.91 -1.31 2.72
CA ALA A 27 -8.65 -0.58 2.85
C ALA A 27 -8.78 0.57 3.85
N LEU A 28 -7.77 0.73 4.71
CA LEU A 28 -7.71 1.81 5.69
C LEU A 28 -6.63 2.80 5.28
N PRO A 29 -6.96 4.09 5.09
CA PRO A 29 -5.94 5.11 4.91
C PRO A 29 -5.24 5.36 6.24
N LEU A 30 -3.94 5.62 6.15
CA LEU A 30 -3.07 5.88 7.29
C LEU A 30 -2.87 7.37 7.50
N ASN A 31 -2.67 7.77 8.76
CA ASN A 31 -2.27 9.12 9.14
C ASN A 31 -0.82 9.44 8.73
N LYS A 32 -0.07 8.42 8.28
CA LYS A 32 1.24 8.53 7.62
C LYS A 32 1.07 8.31 6.12
N GLY A 33 1.89 8.97 5.32
CA GLY A 33 1.85 8.83 3.87
C GLY A 33 3.04 9.46 3.17
N GLN A 34 2.77 10.05 2.00
CA GLN A 34 3.76 10.79 1.23
C GLN A 34 3.25 12.20 0.95
N SER A 35 4.14 13.18 1.03
CA SER A 35 3.90 14.55 0.54
C SER A 35 4.81 14.84 -0.66
N MET A 36 4.36 15.79 -1.49
CA MET A 36 5.11 16.28 -2.64
C MET A 36 4.93 17.78 -2.78
N SER A 37 6.05 18.50 -2.87
CA SER A 37 6.08 19.93 -3.17
C SER A 37 6.71 20.16 -4.54
N VAL A 38 6.13 21.05 -5.34
CA VAL A 38 6.65 21.43 -6.66
C VAL A 38 6.92 22.93 -6.69
N GLU A 39 8.17 23.31 -6.95
CA GLU A 39 8.64 24.70 -6.93
C GLU A 39 9.28 25.09 -8.26
N THR A 40 8.93 26.24 -8.82
CA THR A 40 9.61 26.78 -10.01
C THR A 40 11.07 27.13 -9.70
N ILE A 41 11.99 26.82 -10.61
CA ILE A 41 13.42 27.12 -10.49
C ILE A 41 13.95 27.86 -11.72
N LYS A 42 15.09 28.55 -11.58
CA LYS A 42 15.81 29.22 -12.69
C LYS A 42 16.69 28.21 -13.45
N ALA A 43 16.09 27.13 -13.91
CA ALA A 43 16.72 26.06 -14.66
C ALA A 43 15.69 25.58 -15.72
N ALA A 44 16.12 24.91 -16.78
CA ALA A 44 15.19 24.32 -17.75
C ALA A 44 14.81 22.88 -17.36
N GLU A 45 15.63 22.26 -16.53
CA GLU A 45 15.58 20.87 -16.12
C GLU A 45 14.51 20.58 -15.06
N LEU A 46 14.17 19.30 -14.94
CA LEU A 46 13.44 18.75 -13.79
C LEU A 46 14.44 18.36 -12.71
N HIS A 47 14.37 18.98 -11.54
CA HIS A 47 15.17 18.61 -10.38
C HIS A 47 14.33 17.77 -9.41
N TRP A 48 14.72 16.53 -9.14
CA TRP A 48 14.02 15.65 -8.22
C TRP A 48 14.81 15.42 -6.93
N GLN A 49 14.14 15.50 -5.79
CA GLN A 49 14.68 15.12 -4.49
C GLN A 49 13.66 14.27 -3.72
N ALA A 50 14.07 13.12 -3.20
CA ALA A 50 13.23 12.27 -2.38
C ALA A 50 13.84 12.10 -0.99
N TYR A 51 12.99 12.32 0.01
CA TYR A 51 13.30 12.25 1.41
C TYR A 51 12.46 11.16 2.08
N SER A 52 12.97 10.64 3.18
CA SER A 52 12.23 9.77 4.08
C SER A 52 12.68 10.10 5.50
N GLN A 53 11.71 10.38 6.37
CA GLN A 53 11.98 10.75 7.77
C GLN A 53 13.01 11.90 7.89
N GLY A 54 12.88 12.90 7.01
CA GLY A 54 13.75 14.08 6.95
C GLY A 54 15.12 13.87 6.28
N LYS A 55 15.47 12.63 5.90
CA LYS A 55 16.76 12.31 5.28
C LYS A 55 16.63 12.22 3.76
N LEU A 56 17.46 12.98 3.05
CA LEU A 56 17.60 12.85 1.60
C LEU A 56 18.22 11.49 1.27
N TRP A 57 17.52 10.66 0.52
CA TRP A 57 18.01 9.35 0.10
C TRP A 57 18.15 9.23 -1.42
N PHE A 58 17.50 10.11 -2.19
CA PHE A 58 17.63 10.13 -3.64
C PHE A 58 17.54 11.54 -4.22
N LYS A 59 18.36 11.82 -5.23
CA LYS A 59 18.26 13.02 -6.07
C LYS A 59 18.60 12.70 -7.52
N ALA A 60 17.91 13.35 -8.45
CA ALA A 60 18.21 13.29 -9.87
C ALA A 60 17.89 14.61 -10.58
N ILE A 61 18.50 14.80 -11.74
CA ILE A 61 18.23 15.91 -12.66
C ILE A 61 17.92 15.28 -14.02
N PHE A 62 16.82 15.72 -14.64
CA PHE A 62 16.40 15.28 -15.96
C PHE A 62 16.35 16.43 -16.94
N ASP A 63 16.74 16.17 -18.19
CA ASP A 63 16.66 17.16 -19.28
C ASP A 63 15.21 17.38 -19.74
N ASN A 64 15.04 18.19 -20.78
CA ASN A 64 13.73 18.51 -21.36
C ASN A 64 13.05 17.35 -22.10
N LYS A 65 13.74 16.23 -22.29
CA LYS A 65 13.21 14.97 -22.82
C LYS A 65 13.16 13.89 -21.74
N LEU A 66 13.28 14.30 -20.48
CA LEU A 66 13.36 13.43 -19.31
C LEU A 66 14.54 12.46 -19.30
N ASN A 67 15.62 12.70 -20.07
CA ASN A 67 16.84 11.92 -19.94
C ASN A 67 17.56 12.23 -18.64
N VAL A 68 18.09 11.21 -17.97
CA VAL A 68 18.86 11.39 -16.73
C VAL A 68 20.16 12.11 -17.02
N ILE A 69 20.31 13.35 -16.53
CA ILE A 69 21.56 14.11 -16.57
C ILE A 69 22.47 13.70 -15.41
N LYS A 70 21.89 13.60 -14.21
CA LYS A 70 22.61 13.27 -12.98
C LYS A 70 21.69 12.50 -12.05
N SER A 71 22.25 11.52 -11.33
CA SER A 71 21.52 10.75 -10.34
C SER A 71 22.43 10.31 -9.20
N SER A 72 21.87 10.22 -7.98
CA SER A 72 22.52 9.53 -6.86
C SER A 72 22.27 8.01 -6.87
N ASP A 73 21.30 7.55 -7.65
CA ASP A 73 20.96 6.13 -7.81
C ASP A 73 20.45 5.88 -9.25
N PRO A 74 21.28 5.34 -10.15
CA PRO A 74 20.91 5.11 -11.54
C PRO A 74 19.66 4.23 -11.72
N ALA A 75 19.51 3.19 -10.88
CA ALA A 75 18.39 2.26 -10.99
C ALA A 75 17.07 2.93 -10.58
N TYR A 76 17.10 3.75 -9.53
CA TYR A 76 15.92 4.51 -9.12
C TYR A 76 15.58 5.63 -10.12
N SER A 77 16.57 6.36 -10.64
CA SER A 77 16.31 7.38 -11.67
C SER A 77 15.72 6.77 -12.94
N GLN A 78 16.14 5.58 -13.35
CA GLN A 78 15.56 4.89 -14.50
C GLN A 78 14.08 4.52 -14.26
N ARG A 79 13.74 4.04 -13.07
CA ARG A 79 12.35 3.73 -12.70
C ARG A 79 11.49 4.98 -12.68
N LEU A 80 11.98 6.07 -12.08
CA LEU A 80 11.30 7.35 -12.07
C LEU A 80 11.13 7.91 -13.48
N GLN A 81 12.18 7.87 -14.30
CA GLN A 81 12.12 8.26 -15.71
C GLN A 81 11.01 7.49 -16.44
N ASN A 82 10.93 6.17 -16.26
CA ASN A 82 9.89 5.37 -16.88
C ASN A 82 8.49 5.84 -16.47
N ILE A 83 8.26 6.11 -15.18
CA ILE A 83 6.95 6.61 -14.70
C ILE A 83 6.61 7.97 -15.31
N LEU A 84 7.58 8.88 -15.38
CA LEU A 84 7.39 10.21 -16.00
C LEU A 84 7.10 10.09 -17.51
N ASN A 85 7.79 9.19 -18.21
CA ASN A 85 7.51 8.91 -19.63
C ASN A 85 6.11 8.28 -19.83
N MET A 86 5.63 7.44 -18.91
CA MET A 86 4.26 6.92 -18.98
C MET A 86 3.22 8.04 -18.79
N ALA A 87 3.51 9.03 -17.94
CA ALA A 87 2.68 10.23 -17.83
C ALA A 87 2.64 11.03 -19.13
N LEU A 88 3.79 11.20 -19.82
CA LEU A 88 3.85 11.82 -21.15
C LEU A 88 3.06 11.04 -22.22
N MET A 89 3.09 9.71 -22.17
CA MET A 89 2.31 8.86 -23.09
C MET A 89 0.80 9.06 -22.91
N GLN A 90 0.37 9.36 -21.68
CA GLN A 90 -1.03 9.61 -21.38
C GLN A 90 -1.48 11.00 -21.83
N ASP A 91 -0.62 12.00 -21.67
CA ASP A 91 -0.86 13.38 -22.10
C ASP A 91 0.50 14.09 -22.33
N SER A 92 0.80 14.42 -23.58
CA SER A 92 2.07 15.05 -23.97
C SER A 92 2.23 16.46 -23.41
N GLU A 93 1.15 17.17 -23.10
CA GLU A 93 1.21 18.53 -22.52
C GLU A 93 1.75 18.52 -21.09
N THR A 94 1.78 17.35 -20.44
CA THR A 94 2.36 17.21 -19.09
C THR A 94 3.85 17.55 -19.04
N ILE A 95 4.58 17.51 -20.17
CA ILE A 95 5.99 17.93 -20.22
C ILE A 95 6.15 19.38 -19.77
N GLU A 96 5.23 20.28 -20.15
CA GLU A 96 5.31 21.71 -19.82
C GLU A 96 5.24 21.95 -18.31
N LYS A 97 4.55 21.08 -17.58
CA LYS A 97 4.47 21.13 -16.11
C LYS A 97 5.74 20.61 -15.43
N MET A 98 6.50 19.73 -16.09
CA MET A 98 7.69 19.08 -15.54
C MET A 98 8.98 19.86 -15.76
N LEU A 99 9.00 20.85 -16.65
CA LEU A 99 10.20 21.64 -16.95
C LEU A 99 10.35 22.84 -16.02
N GLY A 100 11.61 23.18 -15.71
CA GLY A 100 11.95 24.31 -14.86
C GLY A 100 11.35 24.26 -13.46
N VAL A 101 11.20 23.04 -12.92
CA VAL A 101 10.70 22.81 -11.57
C VAL A 101 11.63 21.93 -10.76
N ARG A 102 11.55 22.11 -9.44
CA ARG A 102 12.05 21.18 -8.44
C ARG A 102 10.88 20.47 -7.80
N VAL A 103 10.90 19.14 -7.88
CA VAL A 103 9.99 18.27 -7.13
C VAL A 103 10.74 17.76 -5.91
N ARG A 104 10.12 17.92 -4.74
CA ARG A 104 10.55 17.31 -3.49
C ARG A 104 9.46 16.38 -3.00
N THR A 105 9.80 15.14 -2.67
CA THR A 105 8.90 14.20 -1.99
C THR A 105 9.42 13.86 -0.60
N GLU A 106 8.51 13.59 0.34
CA GLU A 106 8.83 13.18 1.71
C GLU A 106 7.93 12.00 2.10
N LEU A 107 8.55 10.86 2.40
CA LEU A 107 7.87 9.69 2.97
C LEU A 107 7.90 9.76 4.50
N GLU A 108 6.73 9.67 5.12
CA GLU A 108 6.56 9.78 6.58
C GLU A 108 6.72 8.44 7.31
N PHE A 109 7.10 7.38 6.59
CA PHE A 109 7.31 6.02 7.08
C PHE A 109 8.54 5.39 6.44
N ASP A 110 9.01 4.27 7.00
CA ASP A 110 10.15 3.52 6.47
C ASP A 110 9.84 3.00 5.05
N PRO A 111 10.63 3.29 4.01
CA PRO A 111 10.37 2.85 2.64
C PRO A 111 10.34 1.32 2.47
N ARG A 112 10.80 0.55 3.45
CA ARG A 112 10.68 -0.90 3.49
C ARG A 112 9.25 -1.36 3.77
N TRP A 113 8.47 -0.57 4.49
CA TRP A 113 7.11 -0.90 4.88
C TRP A 113 6.16 -0.94 3.67
N GLY A 114 5.28 -1.95 3.64
CA GLY A 114 4.25 -2.17 2.62
C GLY A 114 3.08 -1.18 2.65
N TRP A 115 3.30 0.06 3.11
CA TRP A 115 2.28 1.09 3.31
C TRP A 115 1.98 1.92 2.06
N GLY A 116 2.48 1.50 0.90
CA GLY A 116 2.06 2.04 -0.39
C GLY A 116 2.93 3.17 -0.95
N SER A 117 4.25 3.19 -0.72
CA SER A 117 5.15 4.24 -1.24
C SER A 117 5.04 4.45 -2.76
N SER A 118 4.78 3.38 -3.52
CA SER A 118 4.60 3.48 -4.98
C SER A 118 3.24 4.05 -5.35
N SER A 119 2.16 3.58 -4.72
CA SER A 119 0.80 4.05 -5.03
C SER A 119 0.59 5.49 -4.62
N THR A 120 1.17 5.93 -3.50
CA THR A 120 1.17 7.33 -3.09
C THR A 120 1.90 8.21 -4.11
N LEU A 121 3.04 7.77 -4.63
CA LEU A 121 3.76 8.51 -5.68
C LEU A 121 2.94 8.62 -6.97
N LEU A 122 2.32 7.52 -7.43
CA LEU A 122 1.47 7.54 -8.61
C LEU A 122 0.27 8.47 -8.43
N TYR A 123 -0.36 8.45 -7.26
CA TYR A 123 -1.45 9.37 -6.93
C TYR A 123 -0.97 10.82 -6.96
N LEU A 124 0.12 11.15 -6.26
CA LEU A 124 0.69 12.51 -6.21
C LEU A 124 1.04 13.05 -7.61
N LEU A 125 1.74 12.25 -8.42
CA LEU A 125 2.07 12.59 -9.80
C LEU A 125 0.82 12.83 -10.63
N SER A 126 -0.18 11.96 -10.49
CA SER A 126 -1.42 12.07 -11.26
C SER A 126 -2.20 13.32 -10.90
N THR A 127 -2.27 13.66 -9.61
CA THR A 127 -2.89 14.91 -9.13
C THR A 127 -2.16 16.14 -9.64
N TRP A 128 -0.82 16.16 -9.56
CA TRP A 128 -0.02 17.29 -10.03
C TRP A 128 -0.14 17.50 -11.55
N LEU A 129 -0.07 16.43 -12.31
CA LEU A 129 -0.08 16.49 -13.78
C LEU A 129 -1.49 16.58 -14.36
N GLY A 130 -2.53 16.29 -13.58
CA GLY A 130 -3.92 16.28 -14.03
C GLY A 130 -4.29 15.06 -14.88
N ILE A 131 -3.63 13.92 -14.64
CA ILE A 131 -3.82 12.67 -15.39
C ILE A 131 -4.55 11.61 -14.55
N ASN A 132 -5.02 10.54 -15.20
CA ASN A 132 -5.73 9.45 -14.52
C ASN A 132 -4.73 8.47 -13.85
N PRO A 133 -4.76 8.31 -12.52
CA PRO A 133 -3.80 7.47 -11.80
C PRO A 133 -3.94 5.97 -12.08
N TYR A 134 -5.13 5.50 -12.47
CA TYR A 134 -5.34 4.10 -12.82
C TYR A 134 -4.75 3.75 -14.19
N LYS A 135 -4.77 4.69 -15.15
CA LYS A 135 -4.05 4.50 -16.41
C LYS A 135 -2.54 4.46 -16.18
N LEU A 136 -2.03 5.35 -15.32
CA LEU A 136 -0.61 5.35 -14.94
C LEU A 136 -0.21 4.06 -14.19
N LEU A 137 -1.08 3.51 -13.34
CA LEU A 137 -0.89 2.21 -12.69
C LEU A 137 -0.80 1.08 -13.72
N ASP A 138 -1.76 1.03 -14.64
CA ASP A 138 -1.86 -0.04 -15.65
C ASP A 138 -0.64 -0.04 -16.58
N LEU A 139 -0.08 1.14 -16.90
CA LEU A 139 1.14 1.28 -17.70
C LEU A 139 2.43 0.96 -16.93
N SER A 140 2.41 1.00 -15.60
CA SER A 140 3.61 0.86 -14.75
C SER A 140 3.79 -0.54 -14.18
N PHE A 141 3.28 -0.76 -12.96
CA PHE A 141 3.48 -2.00 -12.21
C PHE A 141 2.24 -2.91 -12.25
N GLY A 142 1.10 -2.39 -12.69
CA GLY A 142 -0.20 -3.04 -12.56
C GLY A 142 -0.63 -3.19 -11.09
N GLY A 143 -1.69 -3.96 -10.87
CA GLY A 143 -2.32 -4.15 -9.56
C GLY A 143 -3.79 -3.80 -9.59
N SER A 144 -4.49 -3.95 -8.47
CA SER A 144 -5.93 -3.67 -8.44
C SER A 144 -6.22 -2.16 -8.39
N GLY A 145 -5.35 -1.36 -7.78
CA GLY A 145 -5.51 0.08 -7.63
C GLY A 145 -6.26 0.52 -6.37
N TYR A 146 -6.55 -0.39 -5.44
CA TYR A 146 -7.17 -0.06 -4.15
C TYR A 146 -6.31 0.91 -3.32
N ASP A 147 -5.00 0.81 -3.45
CA ASP A 147 -4.00 1.61 -2.75
C ASP A 147 -3.91 3.04 -3.31
N ILE A 148 -4.18 3.22 -4.61
CA ILE A 148 -4.40 4.54 -5.22
C ILE A 148 -5.70 5.18 -4.70
N ALA A 149 -6.80 4.42 -4.62
CA ALA A 149 -8.05 4.91 -4.06
C ALA A 149 -7.87 5.32 -2.59
N CYS A 150 -7.14 4.50 -1.82
CA CYS A 150 -6.83 4.75 -0.43
C CYS A 150 -5.92 5.99 -0.24
N ALA A 151 -4.97 6.22 -1.15
CA ALA A 151 -4.08 7.38 -1.12
C ALA A 151 -4.81 8.72 -1.20
N GLY A 152 -5.94 8.77 -1.90
CA GLY A 152 -6.80 9.95 -1.99
C GLY A 152 -7.93 10.02 -0.97
N SER A 153 -8.05 9.05 -0.07
CA SER A 153 -9.17 8.96 0.87
C SER A 153 -8.77 9.36 2.28
N ASN A 154 -9.65 10.09 2.97
CA ASN A 154 -9.53 10.39 4.40
C ASN A 154 -10.43 9.48 5.26
N LYS A 155 -11.06 8.46 4.66
CA LYS A 155 -11.86 7.46 5.35
C LYS A 155 -11.53 6.05 4.87
N PRO A 156 -11.74 5.02 5.71
CA PRO A 156 -11.78 3.64 5.27
C PRO A 156 -12.71 3.46 4.05
N ILE A 157 -12.31 2.58 3.13
CA ILE A 157 -13.08 2.30 1.92
C ILE A 157 -13.23 0.80 1.70
N PHE A 158 -14.40 0.40 1.21
CA PHE A 158 -14.52 -0.78 0.38
C PHE A 158 -14.22 -0.42 -1.07
N TYR A 159 -13.31 -1.16 -1.69
CA TYR A 159 -12.87 -0.95 -3.06
C TYR A 159 -13.11 -2.20 -3.89
N ARG A 160 -13.61 -2.04 -5.12
CA ARG A 160 -13.65 -3.09 -6.12
C ARG A 160 -13.32 -2.52 -7.49
N ARG A 161 -12.58 -3.27 -8.31
CA ARG A 161 -12.34 -2.92 -9.70
C ARG A 161 -12.50 -4.16 -10.57
N LEU A 162 -13.42 -4.08 -11.52
CA LEU A 162 -13.57 -5.08 -12.58
C LEU A 162 -12.68 -4.70 -13.78
N PRO A 163 -12.24 -5.69 -14.60
CA PRO A 163 -11.42 -5.40 -15.78
C PRO A 163 -12.06 -4.34 -16.67
N GLN A 164 -11.26 -3.37 -17.11
CA GLN A 164 -11.65 -2.28 -18.02
C GLN A 164 -12.78 -1.36 -17.49
N GLN A 165 -13.15 -1.47 -16.21
CA GLN A 165 -14.14 -0.61 -15.58
C GLN A 165 -13.49 0.41 -14.64
N LYS A 166 -14.23 1.49 -14.37
CA LYS A 166 -13.90 2.41 -13.28
C LYS A 166 -14.03 1.67 -11.95
N PRO A 167 -13.20 2.00 -10.95
CA PRO A 167 -13.34 1.41 -9.63
C PRO A 167 -14.65 1.82 -8.97
N GLU A 168 -15.24 0.89 -8.24
CA GLU A 168 -16.33 1.11 -7.30
C GLU A 168 -15.72 1.35 -5.91
N ILE A 169 -16.14 2.43 -5.26
CA ILE A 169 -15.63 2.87 -3.97
C ILE A 169 -16.82 3.16 -3.06
N GLU A 170 -16.83 2.53 -1.89
CA GLU A 170 -17.79 2.77 -0.81
C GLU A 170 -17.03 3.26 0.42
N GLU A 171 -17.27 4.50 0.85
CA GLU A 171 -16.75 4.99 2.13
C GLU A 171 -17.42 4.28 3.29
N VAL A 172 -16.63 3.84 4.26
CA VAL A 172 -17.11 3.15 5.46
C VAL A 172 -16.43 3.68 6.73
N THR A 173 -16.94 3.29 7.90
CA THR A 173 -16.32 3.60 9.19
C THR A 173 -15.73 2.35 9.80
N PHE A 174 -14.42 2.34 10.05
CA PHE A 174 -13.73 1.28 10.74
C PHE A 174 -13.30 1.77 12.13
N ASN A 175 -14.15 1.55 13.13
CA ASN A 175 -13.87 1.91 14.51
C ASN A 175 -14.40 0.82 15.47
N PRO A 176 -13.84 -0.40 15.43
CA PRO A 176 -14.30 -1.46 16.32
C PRO A 176 -14.01 -1.09 17.78
N PRO A 177 -14.89 -1.46 18.74
CA PRO A 177 -14.72 -1.11 20.16
C PRO A 177 -13.48 -1.76 20.80
N PHE A 178 -12.85 -2.72 20.11
CA PHE A 178 -11.65 -3.43 20.53
C PHE A 178 -10.40 -3.02 19.75
N ILE A 179 -10.39 -1.87 19.06
CA ILE A 179 -9.25 -1.45 18.23
C ILE A 179 -7.92 -1.39 18.99
N ASP A 180 -7.94 -1.14 20.31
CA ASP A 180 -6.76 -1.14 21.18
C ASP A 180 -6.13 -2.54 21.36
N ARG A 181 -6.78 -3.61 20.87
CA ARG A 181 -6.27 -4.98 20.82
C ARG A 181 -5.65 -5.36 19.46
N LEU A 182 -5.65 -4.43 18.51
CA LEU A 182 -5.16 -4.65 17.15
C LEU A 182 -3.78 -4.02 16.95
N TYR A 183 -2.84 -4.83 16.48
CA TYR A 183 -1.46 -4.41 16.26
C TYR A 183 -0.94 -4.83 14.89
N LEU A 184 0.03 -4.09 14.39
CA LEU A 184 0.74 -4.32 13.14
C LEU A 184 2.14 -4.79 13.49
N LEU A 185 2.46 -6.03 13.17
CA LEU A 185 3.80 -6.60 13.31
C LEU A 185 4.52 -6.57 11.97
N TRP A 186 5.66 -5.89 11.90
CA TRP A 186 6.53 -5.95 10.71
C TRP A 186 7.34 -7.26 10.72
N LEU A 187 7.25 -8.04 9.64
CA LEU A 187 7.88 -9.35 9.50
C LEU A 187 9.34 -9.29 9.02
N GLU A 188 10.01 -8.14 9.18
CA GLU A 188 11.42 -7.90 8.81
C GLU A 188 11.82 -8.24 7.36
N LYS A 189 10.83 -8.43 6.50
CA LYS A 189 11.02 -8.84 5.11
C LYS A 189 10.07 -8.07 4.21
N LYS A 190 10.64 -7.14 3.43
CA LYS A 190 9.89 -6.52 2.34
C LYS A 190 9.57 -7.56 1.28
N GLN A 191 8.30 -7.68 0.93
CA GLN A 191 7.87 -8.53 -0.18
C GLN A 191 7.63 -7.70 -1.43
N SER A 192 8.04 -8.24 -2.58
CA SER A 192 7.78 -7.59 -3.86
C SER A 192 6.36 -7.92 -4.30
N SER A 193 5.43 -6.98 -4.10
CA SER A 193 4.03 -7.17 -4.49
C SER A 193 3.88 -7.48 -5.98
N SER A 194 4.72 -6.91 -6.85
CA SER A 194 4.62 -7.11 -8.31
C SER A 194 4.92 -8.54 -8.75
N SER A 195 5.88 -9.23 -8.13
CA SER A 195 6.18 -10.63 -8.43
C SER A 195 5.09 -11.56 -7.92
N GLU A 196 4.55 -11.27 -6.73
CA GLU A 196 3.46 -12.05 -6.14
C GLU A 196 2.15 -11.90 -6.92
N VAL A 197 1.83 -10.68 -7.37
CA VAL A 197 0.69 -10.41 -8.25
C VAL A 197 0.84 -11.15 -9.58
N LYS A 198 2.01 -11.08 -10.23
CA LYS A 198 2.25 -11.81 -11.48
C LYS A 198 2.10 -13.32 -11.30
N ALA A 199 2.69 -13.89 -10.25
CA ALA A 199 2.60 -15.31 -9.98
C ALA A 199 1.15 -15.76 -9.69
N PHE A 200 0.37 -14.92 -9.01
CA PHE A 200 -1.05 -15.20 -8.77
C PHE A 200 -1.88 -15.15 -10.05
N LEU A 201 -1.71 -14.11 -10.87
CA LEU A 201 -2.44 -13.94 -12.13
C LEU A 201 -2.10 -15.02 -13.17
N GLN A 202 -0.87 -15.54 -13.17
CA GLN A 202 -0.47 -16.65 -14.05
C GLN A 202 -1.21 -17.96 -13.79
N LYS A 203 -1.79 -18.15 -12.60
CA LYS A 203 -2.54 -19.37 -12.29
C LYS A 203 -3.89 -19.43 -13.04
N ASP A 204 -4.36 -18.31 -13.59
CA ASP A 204 -5.57 -18.15 -14.42
C ASP A 204 -6.81 -18.94 -13.94
N GLN A 205 -6.94 -19.07 -12.61
CA GLN A 205 -8.05 -19.78 -11.98
C GLN A 205 -8.95 -18.76 -11.29
N ALA A 206 -10.16 -18.62 -11.82
CA ALA A 206 -11.22 -17.85 -11.17
C ALA A 206 -11.56 -18.47 -9.81
N GLN A 207 -11.75 -17.62 -8.80
CA GLN A 207 -12.05 -18.04 -7.43
C GLN A 207 -13.42 -17.54 -6.94
N PRO A 208 -14.53 -17.77 -7.66
CA PRO A 208 -15.82 -17.14 -7.36
C PRO A 208 -16.31 -17.42 -5.93
N GLU A 209 -16.24 -18.68 -5.48
CA GLU A 209 -16.64 -19.04 -4.11
C GLU A 209 -15.77 -18.37 -3.05
N ALA A 210 -14.45 -18.26 -3.29
CA ALA A 210 -13.57 -17.59 -2.35
C ALA A 210 -13.81 -16.07 -2.33
N ILE A 211 -14.11 -15.48 -3.49
CA ILE A 211 -14.48 -14.07 -3.59
C ILE A 211 -15.74 -13.80 -2.75
N GLU A 212 -16.78 -14.62 -2.88
CA GLU A 212 -18.00 -14.48 -2.07
C GLU A 212 -17.72 -14.61 -0.57
N LYS A 213 -16.95 -15.62 -0.15
CA LYS A 213 -16.55 -15.81 1.25
C LYS A 213 -15.75 -14.63 1.79
N ILE A 214 -14.77 -14.13 1.04
CA ILE A 214 -13.92 -13.01 1.45
C ILE A 214 -14.70 -11.70 1.51
N ASN A 215 -15.64 -11.48 0.58
CA ASN A 215 -16.56 -10.35 0.63
C ASN A 215 -17.43 -10.40 1.90
N ALA A 216 -18.00 -11.57 2.22
CA ALA A 216 -18.80 -11.77 3.43
C ALA A 216 -17.96 -11.54 4.70
N ILE A 217 -16.74 -12.09 4.74
CA ILE A 217 -15.78 -11.87 5.84
C ILE A 217 -15.47 -10.39 6.01
N GLY A 218 -15.18 -9.66 4.93
CA GLY A 218 -14.88 -8.23 5.00
C GLY A 218 -16.04 -7.42 5.61
N ARG A 219 -17.27 -7.70 5.17
CA ARG A 219 -18.47 -7.03 5.72
C ARG A 219 -18.71 -7.40 7.19
N ALA A 220 -18.46 -8.65 7.57
CA ALA A 220 -18.56 -9.10 8.95
C ALA A 220 -17.48 -8.46 9.84
N MET A 221 -16.24 -8.34 9.35
CA MET A 221 -15.13 -7.67 10.04
C MET A 221 -15.47 -6.21 10.35
N LEU A 222 -16.01 -5.48 9.38
CA LEU A 222 -16.42 -4.08 9.55
C LEU A 222 -17.49 -3.92 10.65
N ARG A 223 -18.42 -4.87 10.75
CA ARG A 223 -19.56 -4.82 11.70
C ARG A 223 -19.24 -5.42 13.07
N SER A 224 -18.11 -6.13 13.22
CA SER A 224 -17.80 -6.87 14.44
C SER A 224 -17.69 -5.97 15.66
N GLN A 225 -18.35 -6.37 16.75
CA GLN A 225 -18.27 -5.71 18.06
C GLN A 225 -17.43 -6.50 19.07
N SER A 226 -16.92 -7.68 18.70
CA SER A 226 -16.12 -8.55 19.55
C SER A 226 -14.74 -8.80 18.95
N ALA A 227 -13.71 -8.64 19.78
CA ALA A 227 -12.34 -8.96 19.41
C ALA A 227 -12.21 -10.43 18.99
N GLU A 228 -12.88 -11.33 19.71
CA GLU A 228 -12.87 -12.77 19.42
C GLU A 228 -13.51 -13.07 18.06
N ALA A 229 -14.71 -12.53 17.81
CA ALA A 229 -15.39 -12.72 16.53
C ALA A 229 -14.57 -12.16 15.36
N PHE A 230 -13.92 -11.01 15.55
CA PHE A 230 -13.02 -10.43 14.56
C PHE A 230 -11.78 -11.32 14.33
N GLY A 231 -11.20 -11.88 15.39
CA GLY A 231 -10.08 -12.82 15.33
C GLY A 231 -10.42 -14.10 14.56
N LEU A 232 -11.60 -14.68 14.79
CA LEU A 232 -12.09 -15.83 14.02
C LEU A 232 -12.24 -15.50 12.53
N LEU A 233 -12.75 -14.32 12.20
CA LEU A 233 -12.82 -13.83 10.81
C LEU A 233 -11.42 -13.64 10.19
N MET A 234 -10.46 -13.11 10.96
CA MET A 234 -9.06 -13.01 10.51
C MET A 234 -8.48 -14.39 10.18
N ARG A 235 -8.70 -15.39 11.04
CA ARG A 235 -8.25 -16.76 10.83
C ARG A 235 -8.90 -17.38 9.58
N GLN A 236 -10.21 -17.23 9.42
CA GLN A 236 -10.93 -17.74 8.25
C GLN A 236 -10.40 -17.12 6.96
N HIS A 237 -10.21 -15.79 6.95
CA HIS A 237 -9.59 -15.08 5.84
C HIS A 237 -8.21 -15.65 5.50
N GLU A 238 -7.33 -15.74 6.49
CA GLU A 238 -5.96 -16.23 6.32
C GLU A 238 -5.96 -17.66 5.75
N LEU A 239 -6.82 -18.56 6.25
CA LEU A 239 -6.89 -19.93 5.75
C LEU A 239 -7.35 -20.02 4.29
N ILE A 240 -8.33 -19.20 3.88
CA ILE A 240 -8.80 -19.16 2.48
C ILE A 240 -7.65 -18.72 1.56
N ILE A 241 -6.96 -17.64 1.88
CA ILE A 241 -5.85 -17.13 1.05
C ILE A 241 -4.67 -18.12 1.06
N SER A 242 -4.34 -18.70 2.20
CA SER A 242 -3.32 -19.75 2.35
C SER A 242 -3.57 -20.94 1.42
N GLN A 243 -4.81 -21.43 1.35
CA GLN A 243 -5.21 -22.54 0.47
C GLN A 243 -5.06 -22.18 -1.01
N ILE A 244 -5.50 -20.99 -1.41
CA ILE A 244 -5.38 -20.49 -2.79
C ILE A 244 -3.91 -20.36 -3.20
N LEU A 245 -3.07 -19.83 -2.30
CA LEU A 245 -1.65 -19.67 -2.56
C LEU A 245 -0.86 -20.97 -2.43
N LYS A 246 -1.42 -21.98 -1.76
CA LYS A 246 -0.76 -23.23 -1.35
C LYS A 246 0.49 -22.97 -0.51
N ARG A 247 0.36 -22.07 0.47
CA ARG A 247 1.44 -21.66 1.38
C ARG A 247 0.93 -21.67 2.82
N PRO A 248 1.75 -22.07 3.81
CA PRO A 248 1.36 -21.99 5.21
C PRO A 248 1.08 -20.54 5.64
N THR A 249 0.29 -20.41 6.69
CA THR A 249 -0.04 -19.10 7.31
C THR A 249 1.16 -18.54 8.06
N VAL A 250 1.18 -17.21 8.27
CA VAL A 250 2.24 -16.57 9.08
C VAL A 250 2.29 -17.13 10.50
N LYS A 251 1.13 -17.47 11.09
CA LYS A 251 1.07 -18.10 12.41
C LYS A 251 1.75 -19.46 12.42
N GLU A 252 1.45 -20.33 11.45
CA GLU A 252 2.08 -21.66 11.35
C GLU A 252 3.59 -21.57 11.13
N LEU A 253 4.06 -20.60 10.36
CA LEU A 253 5.47 -20.43 10.05
C LEU A 253 6.31 -19.88 11.21
N HIS A 254 5.78 -18.90 11.94
CA HIS A 254 6.59 -18.09 12.86
C HIS A 254 6.08 -18.09 14.31
N PHE A 255 4.80 -18.39 14.54
CA PHE A 255 4.11 -18.12 15.80
C PHE A 255 3.11 -19.21 16.18
N SER A 256 3.50 -20.48 16.00
CA SER A 256 2.61 -21.63 16.24
C SER A 256 2.11 -21.68 17.68
N ASP A 257 2.95 -21.26 18.62
CA ASP A 257 2.72 -21.14 20.07
C ASP A 257 1.99 -19.86 20.51
N PHE A 258 1.71 -18.92 19.61
CA PHE A 258 1.04 -17.67 19.98
C PHE A 258 -0.44 -17.89 20.31
N ASP A 259 -0.84 -17.44 21.50
CA ASP A 259 -2.23 -17.41 21.96
C ASP A 259 -2.93 -16.12 21.53
N GLY A 260 -3.39 -16.13 20.27
CA GLY A 260 -4.07 -15.01 19.63
C GLY A 260 -4.23 -15.22 18.12
N TYR A 261 -4.72 -14.19 17.44
CA TYR A 261 -4.97 -14.25 16.00
C TYR A 261 -3.95 -13.44 15.23
N ILE A 262 -3.48 -14.03 14.13
CA ILE A 262 -2.52 -13.42 13.21
C ILE A 262 -3.02 -13.64 11.79
N LYS A 263 -3.07 -12.57 10.99
CA LYS A 263 -3.24 -12.65 9.53
C LYS A 263 -2.20 -11.81 8.82
N SER A 264 -1.83 -12.18 7.61
CA SER A 264 -0.98 -11.40 6.72
C SER A 264 -1.68 -10.11 6.30
N LEU A 265 -0.93 -9.05 5.95
CA LEU A 265 -1.45 -7.83 5.33
C LEU A 265 -0.71 -7.54 4.03
N GLY A 266 -1.45 -7.50 2.90
CA GLY A 266 -0.86 -7.22 1.60
C GLY A 266 -0.25 -8.46 0.92
N ALA A 267 1.02 -8.38 0.50
CA ALA A 267 1.68 -9.48 -0.18
C ALA A 267 2.09 -10.59 0.81
N TRP A 268 1.72 -11.83 0.52
CA TRP A 268 1.84 -12.97 1.45
C TRP A 268 3.30 -13.27 1.83
N GLY A 269 3.52 -13.62 3.11
CA GLY A 269 4.83 -14.10 3.58
C GLY A 269 5.88 -13.01 3.82
N GLY A 270 5.44 -11.78 4.07
CA GLY A 270 6.26 -10.67 4.55
C GLY A 270 5.42 -9.41 4.73
N ASP A 271 6.07 -8.26 4.68
CA ASP A 271 5.52 -6.98 5.09
C ASP A 271 4.95 -6.98 6.52
N PHE A 272 3.68 -6.62 6.70
CA PHE A 272 3.04 -6.56 8.01
C PHE A 272 2.09 -7.73 8.22
N ALA A 273 1.92 -8.15 9.47
CA ALA A 273 0.83 -8.98 9.93
C ALA A 273 -0.08 -8.19 10.89
N LEU A 274 -1.38 -8.45 10.82
CA LEU A 274 -2.35 -7.96 11.80
C LEU A 274 -2.45 -8.96 12.95
N ILE A 275 -2.21 -8.47 14.15
CA ILE A 275 -2.30 -9.21 15.41
C ILE A 275 -3.55 -8.76 16.14
N ASN A 276 -4.29 -9.72 16.69
CA ASN A 276 -5.38 -9.47 17.63
C ASN A 276 -5.15 -10.30 18.89
N SER A 277 -4.92 -9.62 20.01
CA SER A 277 -4.63 -10.25 21.30
C SER A 277 -5.08 -9.36 22.45
N PRO A 278 -5.59 -9.93 23.56
CA PRO A 278 -5.90 -9.18 24.77
C PRO A 278 -4.63 -8.81 25.59
N LEU A 279 -3.46 -9.36 25.23
CA LEU A 279 -2.22 -9.12 25.96
C LEU A 279 -1.78 -7.65 25.82
N PRO A 280 -1.17 -7.06 26.87
CA PRO A 280 -0.60 -5.73 26.80
C PRO A 280 0.49 -5.62 25.72
N HIS A 281 0.63 -4.44 25.11
CA HIS A 281 1.64 -4.17 24.08
C HIS A 281 3.08 -4.52 24.53
N SER A 282 3.43 -4.30 25.79
CA SER A 282 4.75 -4.65 26.34
C SER A 282 5.02 -6.16 26.33
N VAL A 283 4.02 -6.97 26.69
CA VAL A 283 4.11 -8.44 26.69
C VAL A 283 4.21 -8.96 25.26
N LEU A 284 3.37 -8.44 24.35
CA LEU A 284 3.43 -8.77 22.93
C LEU A 284 4.77 -8.41 22.31
N SER A 285 5.30 -7.23 22.63
CA SER A 285 6.58 -6.76 22.11
C SER A 285 7.72 -7.69 22.54
N GLY A 286 7.72 -8.15 23.80
CA GLY A 286 8.69 -9.15 24.29
C GLY A 286 8.59 -10.46 23.51
N TYR A 287 7.39 -11.03 23.40
CA TYR A 287 7.15 -12.27 22.67
C TYR A 287 7.63 -12.20 21.21
N PHE A 288 7.29 -11.13 20.48
CA PHE A 288 7.70 -11.00 19.07
C PHE A 288 9.20 -10.71 18.93
N ALA A 289 9.79 -9.95 19.85
CA ALA A 289 11.22 -9.69 19.87
C ALA A 289 12.04 -10.97 20.09
N ASP A 290 11.59 -11.87 20.97
CA ASP A 290 12.21 -13.18 21.20
C ASP A 290 12.18 -14.07 19.94
N LYS A 291 11.23 -13.81 19.04
CA LYS A 291 11.11 -14.47 17.73
C LYS A 291 11.83 -13.70 16.59
N GLY A 292 12.52 -12.60 16.90
CA GLY A 292 13.30 -11.79 15.95
C GLY A 292 12.53 -10.69 15.24
N PHE A 293 11.32 -10.32 15.69
CA PHE A 293 10.50 -9.27 15.10
C PHE A 293 10.33 -8.10 16.08
N HIS A 294 10.94 -6.96 15.78
CA HIS A 294 11.10 -5.88 16.77
C HIS A 294 10.13 -4.71 16.61
N THR A 295 9.39 -4.66 15.50
CA THR A 295 8.51 -3.53 15.19
C THR A 295 7.04 -3.93 15.34
N LEU A 296 6.45 -3.59 16.48
CA LEU A 296 5.03 -3.79 16.80
C LEU A 296 4.33 -2.44 17.01
N ILE A 297 3.36 -2.12 16.16
CA ILE A 297 2.68 -0.81 16.12
C ILE A 297 1.21 -0.98 16.47
N SER A 298 0.64 -0.14 17.34
CA SER A 298 -0.81 -0.14 17.57
C SER A 298 -1.55 0.32 16.31
N LEU A 299 -2.55 -0.42 15.84
CA LEU A 299 -3.33 -0.05 14.65
C LEU A 299 -3.97 1.35 14.81
N LYS A 300 -4.54 1.62 15.99
CA LYS A 300 -5.19 2.90 16.33
C LYS A 300 -4.24 4.09 16.18
N SER A 301 -2.94 3.89 16.40
CA SER A 301 -1.96 4.98 16.33
C SER A 301 -1.63 5.44 14.90
N VAL A 302 -2.00 4.65 13.89
CA VAL A 302 -1.59 4.90 12.49
C VAL A 302 -2.73 5.06 11.51
N ILE A 303 -3.96 4.70 11.85
CA ILE A 303 -5.12 4.94 10.98
C ILE A 303 -5.62 6.39 11.10
N LEU A 304 -6.34 6.87 10.07
CA LEU A 304 -7.07 8.14 10.09
C LEU A 304 -8.44 8.03 10.77
#